data_AF-A0A1N7PEW0-F1
#
_entry.id   AF-A0A1N7PEW0-F1
#
_cell.length_a   1.000
_cell.length_b   1.000
_cell.length_c   1.000
_cell.angle_alpha   90.00
_cell.angle_beta   90.00
_cell.angle_gamma   90.00
#
_symmetry.space_group_name_H-M   'P 1'
#
loop_
_entity.id
_entity.type
_entity.pdbx_description
1 polymer ?
#
loop_
_entity_poly.entity_id
_entity_poly.type
_entity_poly.pdbx_seq_one_letter_code
_entity_poly.pdbx_strand_id
1 'polypeptide(L)' 'MKNLKKLSREAAKQIKGAGPRKCSDDSQCIYGACCRGVCMEFACFEE' A
#
# COMPACT_ATOMS: atom_id res chain seq x y z
N MET A 1 -25.51 -15.20 8.72
CA MET A 1 -24.31 -15.11 7.85
C MET A 1 -24.34 -13.77 7.13
N LYS A 2 -23.37 -12.89 7.35
CA LYS A 2 -23.34 -11.57 6.70
C LYS A 2 -23.00 -11.75 5.22
N ASN A 3 -23.91 -11.33 4.34
CA ASN A 3 -23.70 -11.30 2.88
C ASN A 3 -22.52 -10.38 2.57
N LEU A 4 -21.33 -10.95 2.36
CA LEU A 4 -20.22 -10.22 1.76
C LEU A 4 -20.65 -9.88 0.33
N LYS A 5 -21.13 -8.64 0.13
CA LYS A 5 -21.44 -8.11 -1.20
C LYS A 5 -20.21 -8.31 -2.08
N LYS A 6 -20.32 -9.16 -3.09
CA LYS A 6 -19.28 -9.36 -4.10
C LYS A 6 -19.05 -8.01 -4.77
N LEU A 7 -17.91 -7.42 -4.45
CA LEU A 7 -17.54 -6.13 -4.98
C LEU A 7 -17.08 -6.32 -6.43
N SER A 8 -17.74 -5.64 -7.37
CA SER A 8 -17.38 -5.71 -8.79
C SER A 8 -15.92 -5.29 -9.00
N ARG A 9 -15.25 -5.86 -10.01
CA ARG A 9 -13.83 -5.58 -10.32
C ARG A 9 -13.54 -4.07 -10.47
N GLU A 10 -14.50 -3.30 -10.99
CA GLU A 10 -14.40 -1.85 -11.12
C GLU A 10 -14.43 -1.13 -9.77
N ALA A 11 -15.34 -1.55 -8.88
CA ALA A 11 -15.39 -1.06 -7.52
C ALA A 11 -14.11 -1.45 -6.74
N ALA A 12 -13.51 -2.61 -7.01
CA ALA A 12 -12.26 -3.02 -6.38
C ALA A 12 -11.07 -2.13 -6.79
N LYS A 13 -11.06 -1.61 -8.02
CA LYS A 13 -10.08 -0.60 -8.45
C LYS A 13 -10.26 0.74 -7.73
N GLN A 14 -11.49 1.09 -7.37
CA GLN A 14 -11.81 2.32 -6.63
C GLN A 14 -11.60 2.19 -5.12
N ILE A 15 -11.54 0.97 -4.59
CA ILE A 15 -11.00 0.74 -3.26
C ILE A 15 -9.52 1.09 -3.34
N LYS A 16 -9.21 2.34 -3.04
CA LYS A 16 -7.90 2.77 -2.55
C LYS A 16 -7.73 2.09 -1.20
N GLY A 17 -7.44 0.79 -1.23
CA GLY A 17 -7.10 0.05 -0.04
C GLY A 17 -5.98 0.82 0.64
N ALA A 18 -5.95 0.78 1.97
CA ALA A 18 -4.76 1.13 2.74
C ALA A 18 -3.66 0.07 2.47
N GLY A 19 -3.37 -0.19 1.19
CA GLY A 19 -2.22 -0.93 0.74
C GLY A 19 -0.98 -0.07 0.94
N PRO A 20 0.20 -0.67 0.81
CA PRO A 20 1.46 0.02 1.05
C PRO A 20 1.49 1.32 0.23
N ARG A 21 1.67 2.45 0.93
CA ARG A 21 1.69 3.75 0.27
C ARG A 21 2.80 3.71 -0.77
N LYS A 22 2.46 4.07 -2.00
CA LYS A 22 3.50 4.30 -3.00
C LYS A 22 4.33 5.51 -2.56
N CYS A 23 5.63 5.40 -2.74
CA CYS A 23 6.59 6.45 -2.45
C CYS A 23 7.62 6.50 -3.57
N SER A 24 8.33 7.61 -3.71
CA SER A 24 9.52 7.71 -4.56
C SER A 24 10.77 8.07 -3.76
N ASP A 25 10.56 8.49 -2.51
CA ASP A 25 11.57 8.98 -1.57
C ASP A 25 11.11 8.62 -0.15
N ASP A 26 12.04 8.41 0.76
CA ASP A 26 11.75 8.05 2.15
C ASP A 26 10.94 9.14 2.89
N SER A 27 11.10 10.41 2.52
CA SER A 27 10.35 11.54 3.09
C SER A 27 8.84 11.45 2.85
N GLN A 28 8.41 10.64 1.87
CA GLN A 28 6.98 10.44 1.55
C GLN A 28 6.33 9.39 2.45
N CYS A 29 7.12 8.67 3.24
CA CYS A 29 6.68 7.66 4.17
C CYS A 29 6.52 8.27 5.57
N ILE A 30 5.35 8.07 6.19
CA ILE A 30 5.09 8.55 7.56
C ILE A 30 5.96 7.80 8.57
N TYR A 31 6.28 6.54 8.28
CA TYR A 31 7.15 5.69 9.08
C TYR A 31 7.91 4.73 8.16
N GLY A 32 9.15 4.42 8.52
CA GLY A 32 10.02 3.51 7.78
C GLY A 32 10.69 4.16 6.55
N ALA A 33 10.96 3.38 5.50
CA ALA A 33 11.72 3.81 4.32
C ALA A 33 11.00 3.49 3.01
N CYS A 34 11.33 4.24 1.95
CA CYS A 34 10.81 3.97 0.63
C CYS A 34 11.62 2.87 -0.07
N CYS A 35 10.97 1.75 -0.35
CA CYS A 35 11.60 0.57 -0.94
C CYS A 35 10.85 0.14 -2.18
N ARG A 36 11.53 0.04 -3.33
CA ARG A 36 10.91 -0.39 -4.61
C ARG A 36 9.59 0.34 -4.92
N GLY A 37 9.51 1.61 -4.53
CA GLY A 37 8.35 2.46 -4.74
C GLY A 37 7.20 2.27 -3.76
N VAL A 38 7.41 1.58 -2.64
CA VAL A 38 6.44 1.40 -1.55
C VAL A 38 7.05 1.68 -0.18
N CYS A 39 6.28 2.33 0.70
CA CYS A 39 6.68 2.56 2.08
C CYS A 39 6.66 1.23 2.82
N MET A 40 7.82 0.82 3.33
CA MET A 40 7.96 -0.29 4.26
C MET A 40 8.29 0.23 5.64
N GLU A 41 7.83 -0.45 6.68
CA GLU A 41 8.03 -0.03 8.08
C GLU A 41 9.50 -0.10 8.53
N PHE A 42 10.33 -0.86 7.81
CA PHE A 42 11.76 -1.06 8.06
C PHE A 42 12.60 -0.61 6.87
N ALA A 43 13.85 -0.21 7.14
CA ALA A 43 14.81 0.14 6.10
C ALA A 43 15.07 -1.06 5.18
N CYS A 44 15.15 -0.81 3.87
CA CYS A 44 15.58 -1.84 2.94
C CYS A 44 17.08 -1.97 2.97
N PHE A 45 17.53 -3.07 3.57
CA PHE A 45 18.86 -3.58 3.38
C PHE A 45 18.84 -4.28 2.01
N GLU A 46 19.14 -3.54 0.94
CA GLU A 46 19.61 -4.17 -0.30
C GLU A 46 21.02 -4.71 -0.01
N GLU A 47 21.21 -6.03 -0.12
CA GLU A 47 22.52 -6.70 -0.15
C GLU A 47 23.19 -6.50 -1.51
#